data_AF-A0A3A9GZY0-F1
#
_entry.id   AF-A0A3A9GZY0-F1
#
_cell.length_a   1.000
_cell.length_b   1.000
_cell.length_c   1.000
_cell.angle_alpha   90.00
_cell.angle_beta   90.00
_cell.angle_gamma   90.00
#
_symmetry.space_group_name_H-M   'P 1'
#
loop_
_entity.id
_entity.type
_entity.pdbx_description
1 polymer ?
#
loop_
_entity_poly.entity_id
_entity_poly.type
_entity_poly.pdbx_seq_one_letter_code
_entity_poly.pdbx_strand_id
1 'polypeptide(L)' 'MQAAGFVAHSPYEVGDKVNITLHGGIGIVGGPVTARSAEVTITDIFAVHSVKRNQVTFMYEINDTKVLKLVDWEVLKREK' A
#
# COMPACT_ATOMS: atom_id res chain seq x y z
N MET A 1 -22.67 20.49 -5.84
CA MET A 1 -21.39 19.81 -5.56
C MET A 1 -20.65 19.65 -6.87
N GLN A 2 -19.36 20.00 -6.93
CA GLN A 2 -18.52 19.66 -8.09
C GLN A 2 -18.06 18.20 -7.94
N ALA A 3 -18.15 17.43 -9.03
CA ALA A 3 -17.60 16.08 -9.09
C ALA A 3 -16.15 16.14 -9.58
N ALA A 4 -15.26 15.42 -8.93
CA ALA A 4 -13.90 15.17 -9.41
C ALA A 4 -13.77 13.68 -9.71
N GLY A 5 -13.40 13.36 -10.95
CA GLY A 5 -13.11 11.99 -11.37
C GLY A 5 -11.61 11.74 -11.30
N PHE A 6 -11.22 10.59 -10.76
CA PHE A 6 -9.84 10.10 -10.77
C PHE A 6 -9.82 8.70 -11.36
N VAL A 7 -8.85 8.43 -12.23
CA VAL A 7 -8.57 7.08 -12.72
C VAL A 7 -7.21 6.68 -12.19
N ALA A 8 -7.17 5.64 -11.36
CA ALA A 8 -5.95 5.10 -10.79
C ALA A 8 -6.08 3.58 -10.73
N HIS A 9 -4.97 2.89 -10.99
CA HIS A 9 -4.91 1.43 -10.94
C HIS A 9 -4.21 1.02 -9.66
N SER A 10 -4.89 0.20 -8.85
CA SER A 10 -4.27 -0.44 -7.71
C SER A 10 -3.24 -1.47 -8.20
N PRO A 11 -2.01 -1.49 -7.67
CA PRO A 11 -1.04 -2.54 -7.97
C PRO A 11 -1.38 -3.92 -7.39
N TYR A 12 -2.36 -4.00 -6.49
CA TYR A 12 -2.81 -5.26 -5.86
C TYR A 12 -4.33 -5.38 -5.91
N GLU A 13 -4.82 -6.60 -5.72
CA GLU A 13 -6.23 -6.98 -5.63
C GLU A 13 -6.59 -7.57 -4.26
N VAL A 14 -7.89 -7.62 -3.95
CA VAL A 14 -8.38 -8.31 -2.74
C VAL A 14 -8.17 -9.81 -2.90
N GLY A 15 -7.59 -10.44 -1.88
CA GLY A 15 -7.21 -11.85 -1.88
C GLY A 15 -5.74 -12.09 -2.24
N ASP A 16 -5.02 -11.07 -2.72
CA ASP A 16 -3.57 -11.18 -2.99
C ASP A 16 -2.80 -11.50 -1.71
N LYS A 17 -1.86 -12.43 -1.82
CA LYS A 17 -0.88 -12.71 -0.78
C LYS A 17 0.44 -12.01 -1.08
N VAL A 18 0.90 -11.19 -0.15
CA VAL A 18 2.08 -10.34 -0.33
C VAL A 18 3.03 -10.53 0.84
N ASN A 19 4.32 -10.72 0.54
CA ASN A 19 5.36 -10.71 1.55
C ASN A 19 5.77 -9.26 1.84
N ILE A 20 5.57 -8.83 3.08
CA ILE A 20 5.88 -7.48 3.52
C ILE A 20 6.85 -7.48 4.69
N THR A 21 7.67 -6.44 4.81
CA THR A 21 8.43 -6.13 6.02
C THR A 21 7.83 -4.91 6.70
N LEU A 22 7.40 -5.07 7.96
CA LEU A 22 6.79 -3.97 8.72
C LEU A 22 7.85 -3.01 9.26
N HIS A 23 7.72 -1.72 8.91
CA HIS A 23 8.60 -0.66 9.39
C HIS A 23 7.84 0.65 9.56
N GLY A 24 7.88 1.28 10.74
CA GLY A 24 7.32 2.62 10.94
C GLY A 24 5.84 2.79 10.54
N GLY A 25 5.03 1.73 10.60
CA GLY A 25 3.61 1.79 10.19
C GLY A 25 3.36 1.64 8.68
N ILE A 26 4.39 1.33 7.89
CA ILE A 26 4.26 0.94 6.48
C ILE A 26 4.64 -0.53 6.27
N GLY A 27 4.09 -1.14 5.22
CA GLY A 27 4.53 -2.43 4.72
C GLY A 27 5.48 -2.25 3.54
N ILE A 28 6.70 -2.75 3.65
CA ILE A 28 7.70 -2.68 2.57
C ILE A 28 7.63 -3.98 1.75
N VAL A 29 7.42 -3.86 0.44
CA VAL A 29 7.35 -4.98 -0.50
C VAL A 29 8.68 -5.08 -1.28
N GLY A 30 9.11 -6.30 -1.62
CA GLY A 30 10.30 -6.53 -2.45
C GLY A 30 11.65 -6.22 -1.76
N GLY A 31 11.64 -5.97 -0.46
CA GLY A 31 12.84 -5.72 0.35
C GLY A 31 13.50 -6.98 0.93
N PRO A 32 14.63 -6.83 1.63
CA PRO A 32 15.28 -7.93 2.34
C PRO A 32 14.34 -8.56 3.36
N VAL A 33 14.35 -9.88 3.45
CA VAL A 33 13.61 -10.62 4.47
C VAL A 33 14.30 -10.43 5.82
N THR A 34 13.54 -10.02 6.83
CA THR A 34 14.01 -9.79 8.20
C THR A 34 13.08 -10.51 9.19
N ALA A 35 13.40 -10.46 10.48
CA ALA A 35 12.52 -10.98 11.53
C ALA A 35 11.14 -10.28 11.62
N ARG A 36 10.96 -9.14 10.95
CA ARG A 36 9.69 -8.40 10.86
C ARG A 36 8.94 -8.65 9.55
N SER A 37 9.41 -9.58 8.74
CA SER A 37 8.76 -9.95 7.49
C SER A 37 7.65 -10.97 7.76
N ALA A 38 6.53 -10.81 7.07
CA ALA A 38 5.40 -11.73 7.13
C ALA A 38 4.69 -11.78 5.78
N GLU A 39 4.16 -12.95 5.43
CA GLU A 39 3.16 -13.07 4.37
C GLU A 39 1.81 -12.58 4.92
N VAL A 40 1.14 -11.70 4.18
CA VAL A 40 -0.17 -11.15 4.52
C VAL A 40 -1.11 -11.26 3.33
N THR A 41 -2.40 -11.37 3.60
CA THR A 41 -3.46 -11.35 2.58
C THR A 41 -4.09 -9.95 2.57
N ILE A 42 -4.28 -9.37 1.40
CA ILE A 42 -5.04 -8.12 1.25
C ILE A 42 -6.53 -8.43 1.36
N THR A 43 -7.21 -7.79 2.32
CA THR A 43 -8.63 -8.03 2.60
C THR A 43 -9.53 -6.88 2.17
N ASP A 44 -8.98 -5.67 2.05
CA ASP A 44 -9.69 -4.50 1.51
C ASP A 44 -8.71 -3.49 0.88
N ILE A 45 -9.20 -2.61 0.01
CA ILE A 45 -8.43 -1.59 -0.70
C ILE A 45 -9.12 -0.22 -0.58
N PHE A 46 -8.40 0.73 0.00
CA PHE A 46 -8.85 2.12 0.15
C PHE A 46 -8.18 3.01 -0.90
N ALA A 47 -8.98 3.71 -1.69
CA ALA A 47 -8.51 4.77 -2.58
C ALA A 47 -8.70 6.15 -1.90
N VAL A 48 -7.59 6.78 -1.49
CA VAL A 48 -7.60 8.10 -0.86
C VAL A 48 -7.33 9.18 -1.90
N HIS A 49 -8.34 10.01 -2.18
CA HIS A 49 -8.26 11.09 -3.17
C HIS A 49 -7.90 12.43 -2.52
N SER A 50 -6.85 13.09 -3.04
CA SER A 50 -6.50 14.46 -2.71
C SER A 50 -6.77 15.39 -3.89
N VAL A 51 -7.89 16.11 -3.85
CA VAL A 51 -8.29 17.05 -4.93
C VAL A 51 -7.26 18.16 -5.12
N LYS A 52 -6.78 18.77 -4.02
CA LYS A 52 -5.77 19.84 -4.07
C LYS A 52 -4.45 19.39 -4.70
N ARG A 53 -4.06 18.13 -4.47
CA ARG A 53 -2.79 17.57 -4.97
C ARG A 53 -2.95 16.82 -6.29
N ASN A 54 -4.19 16.70 -6.79
CA ASN A 54 -4.53 15.86 -7.94
C ASN A 54 -3.92 14.45 -7.86
N GLN A 55 -4.07 13.79 -6.71
CA GLN A 55 -3.37 12.54 -6.40
C GLN A 55 -4.32 11.51 -5.78
N VAL A 56 -4.15 10.25 -6.16
CA VAL A 56 -4.75 9.07 -5.50
C VAL A 56 -3.65 8.29 -4.79
N THR A 57 -3.89 7.89 -3.55
CA THR A 57 -3.02 6.96 -2.81
C THR A 57 -3.82 5.74 -2.40
N PHE A 58 -3.27 4.55 -2.62
CA PHE A 58 -3.87 3.30 -2.16
C PHE A 58 -3.34 2.91 -0.78
N MET A 59 -4.26 2.49 0.08
CA MET A 59 -3.98 1.82 1.34
C MET A 59 -4.67 0.46 1.34
N TYR A 60 -4.10 -0.50 2.05
CA TYR A 60 -4.53 -1.89 2.00
C TYR A 60 -4.81 -2.37 3.40
N GLU A 61 -5.99 -2.96 3.61
CA GLU A 61 -6.22 -3.76 4.80
C GLU A 61 -5.52 -5.11 4.63
N ILE A 62 -4.80 -5.53 5.67
CA ILE A 62 -4.09 -6.79 5.72
C ILE A 62 -4.69 -7.71 6.78
N ASN A 63 -4.97 -8.95 6.39
CA ASN A 63 -5.49 -10.02 7.26
C ASN A 63 -6.67 -9.58 8.14
N ASP A 64 -7.60 -8.75 7.64
CA ASP A 64 -8.76 -8.23 8.38
C ASP A 64 -8.41 -7.47 9.68
N THR A 65 -7.19 -6.94 9.79
CA THR A 65 -6.68 -6.41 11.07
C THR A 65 -6.16 -4.98 10.99
N LYS A 66 -5.41 -4.63 9.95
CA LYS A 66 -4.68 -3.36 9.89
C LYS A 66 -4.67 -2.79 8.49
N VAL A 67 -4.89 -1.49 8.40
CA VAL A 67 -4.73 -0.74 7.14
C VAL A 67 -3.32 -0.14 7.09
N LEU A 68 -2.59 -0.43 6.02
CA LEU A 68 -1.21 0.02 5.81
C LEU A 68 -1.04 0.60 4.41
N LYS A 69 -0.08 1.51 4.26
CA LYS A 69 0.48 1.83 2.94
C LYS A 69 1.53 0.76 2.60
N LEU A 70 1.41 0.18 1.41
CA LEU A 70 2.44 -0.68 0.84
C LEU A 70 3.39 0.16 -0.02
N VAL A 71 4.69 0.02 0.21
CA VAL A 71 5.75 0.77 -0.48
C VAL A 71 6.77 -0.21 -1.03
N ASP A 72 7.12 -0.04 -2.30
CA ASP A 72 8.17 -0.82 -2.94
C ASP A 72 9.55 -0.41 -2.40
N TRP A 73 10.37 -1.40 -2.04
CA TRP A 73 11.74 -1.21 -1.57
C TRP A 73 12.62 -0.44 -2.57
N GLU A 74 12.42 -0.62 -3.87
CA GLU A 74 13.17 0.09 -4.91
C GLU A 74 12.88 1.59 -4.92
N VAL A 75 11.67 2.01 -4.54
CA VAL A 75 11.34 3.42 -4.37
C VAL A 75 12.08 3.99 -3.17
N LEU A 76 12.12 3.27 -2.05
CA LEU A 76 12.83 3.71 -0.84
C LEU A 76 14.35 3.83 -1.03
N LYS A 77 14.96 2.99 -1.88
CA LYS A 77 16.39 3.10 -2.21
C LYS A 77 16.73 4.38 -2.95
N ARG A 78 15.84 4.87 -3.81
CA ARG A 78 16.08 6.04 -4.67
C ARG A 78 15.98 7.38 -3.92
N GLU A 79 15.42 7.37 -2.71
CA GLU A 79 15.30 8.56 -1.86
C GLU A 79 16.53 8.78 -0.94
N LYS A 80 17.59 7.97 -1.08
CA LYS A 80 18.89 8.14 -0.41
C LYS A 80 19.95 8.63 -1.38
#